data_AF-A0A0M0L8W3-F1
#
_entry.id   AF-A0A0M0L8W3-F1
#
_cell.length_a   1.000
_cell.length_b   1.000
_cell.length_c   1.000
_cell.angle_alpha   90.00
_cell.angle_beta   90.00
_cell.angle_gamma   90.00
#
_symmetry.space_group_name_H-M   'P 1'
#
loop_
_entity.id
_entity.type
_entity.pdbx_description
1 polymer ?
#
loop_
_entity_poly.entity_id
_entity_poly.type
_entity_poly.pdbx_seq_one_letter_code
_entity_poly.pdbx_strand_id
1 'polypeptide(L)' 'MSTETLKNLGSPVPVSDMQPGDLVFFDTYKKDGHVGIYAGNGKFLECQGKTGVYIADMSKGYFQRKFNGRVRRI' A
#
# COMPACT_ATOMS: atom_id res chain seq x y z
N MET A 1 -1.11 -2.51 -17.19
CA MET A 1 -0.54 -3.24 -16.03
C MET A 1 -1.57 -3.19 -14.91
N SER A 2 -2.07 -4.32 -14.41
CA SER A 2 -3.10 -4.35 -13.36
C SER A 2 -2.45 -4.49 -11.97
N THR A 3 -3.18 -4.11 -10.92
CA THR A 3 -2.79 -4.41 -9.53
C THR A 3 -2.54 -5.89 -9.28
N GLU A 4 -3.15 -6.76 -10.08
CA GLU A 4 -2.94 -8.21 -10.06
C GLU A 4 -1.52 -8.62 -10.45
N THR A 5 -0.90 -7.92 -11.43
CA THR A 5 0.49 -8.17 -11.83
C THR A 5 1.47 -7.76 -10.72
N LEU A 6 1.22 -6.64 -10.04
CA LEU A 6 2.08 -6.14 -8.95
C LEU A 6 2.03 -7.03 -7.69
N LYS A 7 0.95 -7.78 -7.45
CA LYS A 7 0.86 -8.72 -6.31
C LYS A 7 1.86 -9.86 -6.37
N ASN A 8 2.29 -10.23 -7.58
CA ASN A 8 3.19 -11.35 -7.83
C ASN A 8 4.60 -10.90 -8.24
N LEU A 9 4.82 -9.59 -8.36
CA LEU A 9 6.13 -8.99 -8.57
C LEU A 9 6.77 -8.66 -7.22
N GLY A 10 8.07 -8.94 -7.11
CA GLY A 10 8.84 -8.71 -5.90
C GLY A 10 8.66 -9.76 -4.80
N SER A 11 9.44 -9.60 -3.75
CA SER A 11 9.45 -10.51 -2.59
C SER A 11 8.45 -10.05 -1.52
N PRO A 12 7.75 -10.99 -0.85
CA PRO A 12 6.93 -10.64 0.32
C PRO A 12 7.83 -10.13 1.44
N VAL A 13 7.43 -9.02 2.06
CA VAL A 13 8.14 -8.42 3.20
C VAL A 13 7.23 -8.47 4.43
N PRO A 14 7.73 -8.88 5.60
CA PRO A 14 7.00 -8.74 6.86
C PRO A 14 6.62 -7.28 7.12
N VAL A 15 5.44 -7.02 7.68
CA VAL A 15 4.99 -5.66 8.02
C VAL A 15 5.99 -4.95 8.96
N SER A 16 6.66 -5.70 9.85
CA SER A 16 7.70 -5.18 10.73
C SER A 16 8.94 -4.65 9.99
N ASP A 17 9.19 -5.17 8.78
CA ASP A 17 10.42 -4.95 8.01
C ASP A 17 10.18 -4.03 6.82
N MET A 18 9.00 -3.39 6.77
CA MET A 18 8.65 -2.47 5.69
C MET A 18 9.60 -1.28 5.66
N GLN A 19 10.04 -0.90 4.47
CA GLN A 19 10.95 0.21 4.23
C GLN A 19 10.37 1.15 3.18
N PRO A 20 10.72 2.46 3.24
CA PRO A 20 10.30 3.39 2.20
C PRO A 20 10.62 2.84 0.80
N GLY A 21 9.63 2.84 -0.09
CA GLY A 21 9.70 2.22 -1.42
C GLY A 21 8.94 0.90 -1.55
N ASP A 22 8.59 0.24 -0.45
CA ASP A 22 7.80 -1.00 -0.50
C ASP A 22 6.36 -0.74 -0.94
N LEU A 23 5.78 -1.67 -1.69
CA LEU A 23 4.37 -1.64 -2.06
C LEU A 23 3.51 -2.16 -0.92
N VAL A 24 2.56 -1.35 -0.47
CA VAL A 24 1.56 -1.69 0.57
C VAL A 24 0.19 -1.86 -0.06
N PHE A 25 -0.55 -2.89 0.34
CA PHE A 25 -1.84 -3.23 -0.26
C PHE A 25 -3.00 -3.06 0.73
N PHE A 26 -4.16 -2.70 0.18
CA PHE A 26 -5.36 -2.40 0.96
C PHE A 26 -6.61 -3.04 0.36
N ASP A 27 -7.47 -3.57 1.22
CA ASP A 27 -8.76 -4.20 0.89
C ASP A 27 -9.89 -3.17 0.83
N THR A 28 -9.79 -2.19 -0.08
CA THR A 28 -10.74 -1.06 -0.21
C THR A 28 -12.09 -1.48 -0.78
N TYR A 29 -12.26 -1.44 -2.11
CA TYR A 29 -13.48 -1.82 -2.84
C TYR A 29 -13.50 -3.31 -3.24
N LYS A 30 -12.35 -3.98 -3.14
CA LYS A 30 -12.16 -5.43 -3.30
C LYS A 30 -10.88 -5.84 -2.57
N LYS A 31 -10.60 -7.15 -2.52
CA LYS A 31 -9.33 -7.66 -1.99
C LYS A 31 -8.14 -7.15 -2.81
N ASP A 32 -7.20 -6.51 -2.13
CA ASP A 32 -6.10 -5.73 -2.70
C ASP A 32 -6.62 -4.74 -3.78
N GLY A 33 -7.73 -4.05 -3.49
CA GLY A 33 -8.33 -3.07 -4.37
C GLY A 33 -7.49 -1.81 -4.53
N HIS A 34 -6.60 -1.52 -3.58
CA HIS A 34 -5.73 -0.36 -3.64
C HIS A 34 -4.29 -0.73 -3.30
N VAL A 35 -3.35 0.01 -3.89
CA VAL A 35 -1.90 -0.14 -3.68
C VAL A 35 -1.31 1.24 -3.53
N GLY A 36 -0.31 1.37 -2.65
CA GLY A 36 0.51 2.55 -2.56
C GLY A 36 1.95 2.20 -2.22
N ILE A 37 2.80 3.22 -2.18
CA ILE A 37 4.23 3.06 -1.89
C ILE A 37 4.48 3.55 -0.48
N TYR A 38 5.01 2.70 0.39
CA TYR A 38 5.35 3.08 1.75
C TYR A 38 6.39 4.20 1.74
N ALA A 39 6.17 5.22 2.55
CA ALA A 39 7.00 6.41 2.65
C ALA A 39 7.72 6.51 4.02
N GLY A 40 7.56 5.50 4.89
CA GLY A 40 8.10 5.51 6.24
C GLY A 40 7.14 6.09 7.27
N ASN A 41 7.43 5.85 8.56
CA ASN A 41 6.68 6.41 9.69
C ASN A 41 5.15 6.18 9.63
N GLY A 42 4.70 5.03 9.11
CA GLY A 42 3.28 4.74 8.95
C GLY A 42 2.58 5.55 7.85
N LYS A 43 3.35 6.18 6.95
CA LYS A 43 2.83 6.94 5.81
C LYS A 43 3.10 6.24 4.50
N PHE A 44 2.28 6.52 3.50
CA PHE A 44 2.41 5.96 2.17
C PHE A 44 1.94 6.96 1.11
N LEU A 45 2.55 6.89 -0.07
CA LEU A 45 2.12 7.58 -1.27
C LEU A 45 0.95 6.81 -1.89
N GLU A 46 -0.16 7.51 -2.08
CA GLU A 46 -1.31 7.01 -2.81
C GLU A 46 -1.74 7.96 -3.92
N CYS A 47 -2.59 7.46 -4.82
CA CYS A 47 -3.27 8.27 -5.82
C CYS A 47 -4.77 8.02 -5.74
N GLN A 48 -5.54 9.08 -5.48
CA GLN A 48 -7.00 9.05 -5.64
C GLN A 48 -7.40 9.87 -6.85
N GLY A 49 -8.35 9.35 -7.63
CA GLY A 49 -8.70 9.90 -8.94
C GLY A 49 -9.12 11.38 -8.95
N LYS A 50 -9.56 11.95 -7.82
CA LYS A 50 -9.91 13.38 -7.70
C LYS A 50 -8.81 14.25 -7.09
N THR A 51 -7.95 13.68 -6.25
CA THR A 51 -6.95 14.42 -5.45
C THR A 51 -5.56 14.35 -6.07
N GLY A 52 -5.32 13.40 -6.98
CA GLY A 52 -3.99 13.12 -7.52
C GLY A 52 -3.12 12.36 -6.52
N VAL A 53 -1.81 12.51 -6.63
CA VAL A 53 -0.81 11.85 -5.77
C VAL A 53 -0.62 12.65 -4.49
N TYR A 54 -0.76 12.00 -3.34
CA TYR A 54 -0.49 12.61 -2.05
C TYR A 54 -0.02 11.57 -1.03
N ILE A 55 0.53 12.06 0.09
CA ILE A 55 0.98 11.21 1.19
C ILE A 55 -0.17 11.07 2.19
N ALA A 56 -0.59 9.83 2.42
CA ALA A 56 -1.59 9.46 3.41
C ALA A 56 -0.95 8.74 4.60
N ASP A 57 -1.66 8.72 5.72
CA ASP A 57 -1.27 8.00 6.92
C ASP A 57 -2.01 6.66 6.99
N MET A 58 -1.29 5.55 6.83
CA MET A 58 -1.87 4.20 6.90
C MET A 58 -2.02 3.69 8.32
N SER A 59 -1.41 4.35 9.31
CA SER A 59 -1.51 3.96 10.72
C SER A 59 -2.82 4.41 11.38
N LYS A 60 -3.65 5.21 10.68
CA LYS A 60 -4.86 5.82 11.24
C LYS A 60 -6.08 5.68 10.33
N GLY A 61 -7.26 5.73 10.94
CA GLY A 61 -8.53 5.97 10.25
C GLY A 61 -8.91 4.90 9.23
N TYR A 62 -9.26 5.33 8.01
CA TYR A 62 -9.75 4.44 6.95
C TYR A 62 -8.68 3.44 6.50
N PHE A 63 -7.44 3.90 6.27
CA PHE A 63 -6.36 3.05 5.75
C PHE A 63 -5.87 2.03 6.75
N GLN A 64 -5.88 2.33 8.05
CA GLN A 64 -5.56 1.35 9.08
C GLN A 64 -6.49 0.14 9.04
N ARG A 65 -7.79 0.35 8.84
CA ARG A 65 -8.79 -0.73 8.75
C ARG A 65 -8.75 -1.48 7.43
N LYS A 66 -8.21 -0.85 6.40
CA LYS A 66 -8.16 -1.37 5.04
C LYS A 66 -6.83 -2.01 4.71
N PHE A 67 -5.78 -1.74 5.48
CA PHE A 67 -4.49 -2.36 5.31
C PHE A 67 -4.61 -3.86 5.57
N ASN A 68 -4.25 -4.66 4.57
CA ASN A 68 -4.45 -6.11 4.63
C ASN A 68 -3.19 -6.87 5.05
N GLY A 69 -2.14 -6.14 5.49
CA GLY A 69 -0.89 -6.71 5.95
C GLY A 69 0.05 -7.18 4.84
N ARG A 70 -0.30 -7.00 3.56
CA ARG A 70 0.58 -7.40 2.47
C ARG A 70 1.53 -6.26 2.12
N VAL A 71 2.81 -6.61 2.08
CA VAL A 71 3.90 -5.72 1.67
C VAL A 71 4.76 -6.47 0.65
N ARG A 72 5.14 -5.80 -0.44
CA ARG A 72 6.01 -6.33 -1.48
C ARG A 72 7.18 -5.38 -1.73
N ARG A 73 8.38 -5.92 -1.86
CA ARG A 73 9.57 -5.18 -2.31
C ARG A 73 9.97 -5.65 -3.70
N ILE A 74 10.02 -4.72 -4.65
CA ILE A 74 10.47 -4.96 -6.02
C ILE A 74 11.95 -4.62 -6.19
#